data_AF-A0A923NEH0-F1
#
_entry.id   AF-A0A923NEH0-F1
#
_cell.length_a   1.000
_cell.length_b   1.000
_cell.length_c   1.000
_cell.angle_alpha   90.00
_cell.angle_beta   90.00
_cell.angle_gamma   90.00
#
_symmetry.space_group_name_H-M   'P 1'
#
loop_
_entity.id
_entity.type
_entity.pdbx_description
1 polymer ?
#
loop_
_entity_poly.entity_id
_entity_poly.type
_entity_poly.pdbx_seq_one_letter_code
_entity_poly.pdbx_strand_id
1 'polypeptide(L)'
;MTTLSQKDKTARATELLEKVGLKDQIKKHPNQLSGGQKQRVAIMKGIDLDFELGEFVSILGESGGGKSTLMNIIGGLDREFEGKVTIDGQVLDHKKEKQLDAYRRGTIGIKLL
;
A
#
# COMPACT_ATOMS: atom_id res chain seq x y z
N MET A 1 -4.98 -1.30 -22.67
CA MET A 1 -5.93 -0.39 -23.35
C MET A 1 -7.32 -0.65 -22.77
N THR A 2 -7.80 0.13 -21.81
CA THR A 2 -9.20 0.00 -21.33
C THR A 2 -9.95 1.30 -21.60
N THR A 3 -10.79 1.25 -22.63
CA THR A 3 -11.77 2.27 -23.04
C THR A 3 -12.93 2.29 -22.06
N LEU A 4 -12.73 2.85 -20.86
CA LEU A 4 -13.84 3.15 -19.95
C LEU A 4 -14.41 4.52 -20.30
N SER A 5 -15.74 4.59 -20.45
CA SER A 5 -16.50 5.84 -20.58
C SER A 5 -16.25 6.72 -19.35
N GLN A 6 -16.27 8.05 -19.52
CA GLN A 6 -15.96 9.00 -18.44
C GLN A 6 -16.81 8.76 -17.18
N LYS A 7 -18.05 8.29 -17.36
CA LYS A 7 -18.96 7.96 -16.26
C LYS A 7 -18.47 6.78 -15.40
N ASP A 8 -17.92 5.74 -16.04
CA ASP A 8 -17.45 4.53 -15.36
C ASP A 8 -16.11 4.76 -14.64
N LYS A 9 -15.24 5.58 -15.24
CA LYS A 9 -13.99 6.01 -14.59
C LYS A 9 -14.28 6.82 -13.33
N THR A 10 -15.30 7.66 -13.37
CA THR A 10 -15.68 8.52 -12.24
C THR A 10 -16.28 7.68 -11.11
N ALA A 11 -17.18 6.74 -11.41
CA ALA A 11 -17.74 5.84 -10.41
C ALA A 11 -16.66 5.01 -9.70
N ARG A 12 -15.71 4.44 -10.47
CA ARG A 12 -14.62 3.63 -9.92
C ARG A 12 -13.60 4.46 -9.15
N ALA A 13 -13.34 5.69 -9.58
CA ALA A 13 -12.51 6.63 -8.83
C ALA A 13 -13.17 7.04 -7.52
N THR A 14 -14.48 7.31 -7.51
CA THR A 14 -15.25 7.61 -6.30
C THR A 14 -15.23 6.45 -5.32
N GLU A 15 -15.43 5.22 -5.80
CA GLU A 15 -15.37 4.01 -4.97
C GLU A 15 -13.98 3.83 -4.33
N LEU A 16 -12.91 3.98 -5.12
CA LEU A 16 -11.54 3.90 -4.62
C LEU A 16 -11.24 5.01 -3.61
N LEU A 17 -11.67 6.24 -3.89
CA LEU A 17 -11.50 7.40 -2.99
C LEU A 17 -12.24 7.22 -1.66
N GLU A 18 -13.39 6.55 -1.68
CA GLU A 18 -14.16 6.22 -0.50
C GLU A 18 -13.46 5.16 0.35
N LYS A 19 -12.87 4.13 -0.29
CA LYS A 19 -12.10 3.08 0.40
C LYS A 19 -10.81 3.58 1.04
N VAL A 20 -10.18 4.62 0.48
CA VAL A 20 -8.97 5.25 1.06
C VAL A 20 -9.28 6.42 2.01
N GLY A 21 -10.53 6.55 2.48
CA GLY A 21 -10.93 7.57 3.47
C GLY A 21 -10.91 9.02 2.96
N LEU A 22 -10.90 9.22 1.64
CA LEU A 22 -10.77 10.54 0.97
C LEU A 22 -12.10 11.06 0.41
N LYS A 23 -13.24 10.59 0.94
CA LYS A 23 -14.60 10.91 0.47
C LYS A 23 -14.89 12.43 0.42
N ASP A 24 -14.40 13.20 1.40
CA ASP A 24 -14.61 14.66 1.43
C ASP A 24 -13.77 15.43 0.39
N GLN A 25 -12.85 14.75 -0.30
CA GLN A 25 -11.94 15.34 -1.27
C GLN A 25 -12.35 15.05 -2.72
N ILE A 26 -13.52 14.41 -2.96
CA ILE A 26 -14.05 14.07 -4.30
C ILE A 26 -14.17 15.31 -5.23
N LYS A 27 -14.36 16.50 -4.66
CA LYS A 27 -14.44 17.76 -5.42
C LYS A 27 -13.08 18.42 -5.71
N LYS A 28 -11.99 17.89 -5.18
CA LYS A 28 -10.65 18.44 -5.39
C LYS A 28 -9.96 17.73 -6.54
N HIS A 29 -9.49 18.50 -7.52
CA HIS A 29 -8.73 17.96 -8.63
C HIS A 29 -7.43 17.31 -8.12
N PRO A 30 -6.86 16.31 -8.82
CA PRO A 30 -5.61 15.64 -8.42
C PRO A 30 -4.50 16.64 -8.08
N ASN A 31 -4.43 17.78 -8.78
CA ASN A 31 -3.47 18.86 -8.52
C ASN A 31 -3.63 19.57 -7.16
N GLN A 32 -4.67 19.28 -6.40
CA GLN A 32 -4.97 19.85 -5.08
C GLN A 32 -4.81 18.84 -3.93
N LEU A 33 -4.36 17.62 -4.23
CA LEU A 33 -3.96 16.63 -3.22
C LEU A 33 -2.50 16.86 -2.80
N SER A 34 -2.19 16.68 -1.51
CA SER A 34 -0.81 16.78 -1.03
C SER A 34 0.09 15.71 -1.66
N GLY A 35 1.40 15.95 -1.72
CA GLY A 35 2.36 14.99 -2.29
C GLY A 35 2.20 13.59 -1.71
N GLY A 36 2.01 13.46 -0.40
CA GLY A 36 1.77 12.17 0.28
C GLY A 36 0.42 11.52 -0.05
N GLN A 37 -0.62 12.29 -0.38
CA GLN A 37 -1.92 11.76 -0.79
C GLN A 37 -1.90 11.24 -2.24
N LYS A 38 -1.19 11.93 -3.15
CA LYS A 38 -0.94 11.44 -4.51
C LYS A 38 -0.15 10.13 -4.50
N GLN A 39 0.83 10.04 -3.60
CA GLN A 39 1.70 8.88 -3.44
C GLN A 39 0.91 7.63 -2.99
N ARG A 40 -0.05 7.77 -2.06
CA ARG A 40 -0.89 6.64 -1.61
C ARG A 40 -1.84 6.08 -2.68
N VAL A 41 -2.42 6.94 -3.52
CA VAL A 41 -3.43 6.54 -4.51
C VAL A 41 -2.82 5.90 -5.77
N ALA A 42 -1.57 6.24 -6.11
CA ALA A 42 -1.04 5.98 -7.45
C ALA A 42 -0.20 4.70 -7.59
N ILE A 43 0.45 4.18 -6.54
CA ILE A 43 1.73 3.50 -6.81
C ILE A 43 1.71 1.96 -6.78
N MET A 44 0.80 1.32 -6.06
CA MET A 44 0.81 -0.15 -5.97
C MET A 44 -0.57 -0.74 -6.19
N LYS A 45 -0.83 -1.16 -7.42
CA LYS A 45 -2.06 -1.85 -7.83
C LYS A 45 -1.72 -3.19 -8.46
N GLY A 46 -2.28 -4.27 -7.91
CA GLY A 46 -2.15 -5.62 -8.46
C GLY A 46 -0.74 -6.18 -8.38
N ILE A 47 -0.07 -6.01 -7.23
CA ILE A 47 1.24 -6.59 -6.97
C ILE A 47 1.02 -7.88 -6.16
N ASP A 48 1.52 -8.99 -6.70
CA ASP A 48 1.62 -10.28 -6.02
C ASP A 48 3.10 -10.65 -5.93
N LEU A 49 3.60 -10.83 -4.71
CA LEU A 49 5.00 -11.14 -4.40
C LEU A 49 5.04 -12.25 -3.35
N ASP A 50 6.00 -13.15 -3.49
CA ASP A 50 6.30 -14.22 -2.54
C ASP A 50 7.82 -14.23 -2.31
N PHE A 51 8.23 -14.51 -1.07
CA PHE A 51 9.63 -14.52 -0.66
C PHE A 51 9.87 -15.71 0.26
N GLU A 52 10.97 -16.40 0.05
CA GLU A 52 11.37 -17.54 0.87
C GLU A 52 12.35 -17.12 1.99
N LEU A 53 12.36 -17.88 3.08
CA LEU A 53 13.28 -17.64 4.19
C LEU A 53 14.74 -17.81 3.72
N GLY A 54 15.55 -16.78 3.96
CA GLY A 54 16.96 -16.77 3.56
C GLY A 54 17.21 -16.12 2.20
N GLU A 55 16.17 -15.71 1.47
CA GLU A 55 16.35 -14.93 0.25
C GLU A 55 16.89 -13.52 0.55
N PHE A 56 17.85 -13.10 -0.27
CA PHE A 56 18.31 -11.72 -0.28
C PHE A 56 17.70 -10.99 -1.47
N VAL A 57 16.75 -10.11 -1.18
CA VAL A 57 15.95 -9.42 -2.19
C VAL A 57 16.33 -7.95 -2.26
N SER A 58 16.45 -7.42 -3.48
CA SER A 58 16.62 -5.98 -3.73
C SER A 58 15.39 -5.41 -4.44
N ILE A 59 14.89 -4.28 -3.94
CA ILE A 59 13.76 -3.56 -4.54
C ILE A 59 14.31 -2.31 -5.24
N LEU A 60 14.22 -2.29 -6.57
CA LEU A 60 14.73 -1.21 -7.41
C LEU A 60 13.58 -0.46 -8.11
N GLY A 61 13.83 0.79 -8.50
CA GLY A 61 12.87 1.61 -9.26
C GLY A 61 13.06 3.10 -9.07
N GLU A 62 12.33 3.92 -9.82
CA GLU A 62 12.40 5.38 -9.77
C GLU A 62 11.94 5.96 -8.42
N SER A 63 12.43 7.14 -8.06
CA SER A 63 11.96 7.85 -6.86
C SER A 63 10.45 8.11 -6.96
N GLY A 64 9.70 7.82 -5.89
CA GLY A 64 8.25 7.87 -5.93
C GLY A 64 7.57 6.65 -6.55
N GLY A 65 8.30 5.60 -6.92
CA GLY A 65 7.77 4.30 -7.36
C GLY A 65 7.24 3.38 -6.25
N GLY A 66 7.01 3.92 -5.04
CA GLY A 66 6.27 3.21 -3.97
C GLY A 66 7.06 2.15 -3.21
N LYS A 67 8.37 2.03 -3.46
CA LYS A 67 9.27 1.10 -2.77
C LYS A 67 9.19 1.23 -1.24
N SER A 68 9.28 2.46 -0.72
CA SER A 68 9.14 2.72 0.72
C SER A 68 7.74 2.42 1.24
N THR A 69 6.71 2.64 0.43
CA THR A 69 5.33 2.26 0.78
C THR A 69 5.21 0.75 0.92
N LEU A 70 5.76 -0.02 -0.01
CA LEU A 70 5.81 -1.49 0.07
C LEU A 70 6.53 -1.96 1.32
N MET A 71 7.72 -1.40 1.59
CA MET A 71 8.48 -1.75 2.79
C MET A 71 7.72 -1.43 4.07
N ASN A 72 6.99 -0.32 4.12
CA ASN A 72 6.19 0.05 5.28
C ASN A 72 4.97 -0.87 5.47
N ILE A 73 4.32 -1.31 4.39
CA ILE A 73 3.24 -2.29 4.44
C ILE A 73 3.79 -3.63 4.93
N ILE A 74 4.84 -4.16 4.30
CA ILE A 74 5.48 -5.43 4.71
C ILE A 74 5.97 -5.35 6.16
N GLY A 75 6.54 -4.21 6.57
CA GLY A 75 7.01 -3.98 7.93
C GLY A 75 5.90 -3.81 8.97
N GLY A 76 4.63 -3.83 8.57
CA GLY A 76 3.48 -3.61 9.46
C GLY A 76 3.40 -2.18 10.03
N LEU A 77 4.01 -1.20 9.35
CA LEU A 77 4.02 0.21 9.73
C LEU A 77 2.90 1.00 9.07
N ASP A 78 2.51 0.64 7.85
CA ASP A 78 1.38 1.22 7.14
C ASP A 78 0.17 0.26 7.17
N ARG A 79 -1.03 0.80 7.38
CA ARG A 79 -2.29 0.07 7.51
C ARG A 79 -3.30 0.44 6.42
N GLU A 80 -3.03 1.51 5.69
CA GLU A 80 -3.93 2.08 4.70
C GLU A 80 -3.63 1.48 3.32
N PHE A 81 -4.03 0.22 3.13
CA PHE A 81 -3.92 -0.47 1.85
C PHE A 81 -5.05 -1.50 1.66
N GLU A 82 -5.31 -1.86 0.40
CA GLU A 82 -6.18 -2.96 0.04
C GLU A 82 -5.33 -4.18 -0.37
N GLY A 83 -5.71 -5.36 0.12
CA GLY A 83 -4.98 -6.60 -0.15
C GLY A 83 -4.71 -7.38 1.13
N LYS A 84 -3.76 -8.32 1.05
CA LYS A 84 -3.43 -9.22 2.14
C LYS A 84 -1.94 -9.46 2.17
N VAL A 85 -1.36 -9.44 3.36
CA VAL A 85 0.01 -9.89 3.62
C VAL A 85 -0.07 -11.18 4.44
N THR A 86 0.72 -12.18 4.05
CA THR A 86 0.82 -13.45 4.78
C THR A 86 2.25 -13.71 5.18
N ILE A 87 2.44 -14.18 6.42
CA ILE A 87 3.72 -14.62 6.97
C ILE A 87 3.53 -16.07 7.42
N ASP A 88 4.35 -16.99 6.92
CA ASP A 88 4.21 -18.43 7.18
C ASP A 88 2.79 -18.96 6.92
N GLY A 89 2.15 -18.47 5.84
CA GLY A 89 0.77 -18.80 5.46
C GLY A 89 -0.32 -18.15 6.34
N GLN A 90 0.02 -17.44 7.41
CA GLN A 90 -0.92 -16.76 8.29
C GLN A 90 -1.12 -15.30 7.90
N VAL A 91 -2.36 -14.82 8.03
CA VAL A 91 -2.69 -13.43 7.71
C VAL A 91 -2.08 -12.51 8.77
N LEU A 92 -1.29 -11.54 8.33
CA LEU A 92 -0.89 -10.43 9.17
C LEU A 92 -2.02 -9.40 9.20
N ASP A 93 -2.82 -9.39 10.28
CA ASP A 93 -3.91 -8.43 10.45
C ASP A 93 -3.34 -7.07 10.89
N HIS A 94 -3.28 -6.14 9.94
CA HIS A 94 -2.74 -4.79 10.15
C HIS A 94 -3.61 -3.92 11.08
N LYS A 95 -4.78 -4.42 11.52
CA LYS A 95 -5.64 -3.74 12.50
C LYS A 95 -5.37 -4.21 13.94
N LYS A 96 -4.63 -5.30 14.14
CA LYS A 96 -4.37 -5.87 15.48
C LYS A 96 -2.98 -5.53 15.97
N GLU A 97 -2.88 -4.50 16.82
CA GLU A 97 -1.61 -4.02 17.37
C GLU A 97 -0.78 -5.12 18.02
N LYS A 98 -1.41 -5.97 18.84
CA LYS A 98 -0.70 -7.06 19.54
C LYS A 98 -0.06 -8.06 18.57
N GLN A 99 -0.69 -8.30 17.42
CA GLN A 99 -0.13 -9.18 16.38
C GLN A 99 1.04 -8.49 15.67
N LEU A 100 0.87 -7.22 15.29
CA LEU A 100 1.92 -6.41 14.68
C LEU A 100 3.14 -6.25 15.58
N ASP A 101 2.96 -6.08 16.88
CA ASP A 101 4.03 -6.02 17.87
C ASP A 101 4.85 -7.29 17.94
N ALA A 102 4.17 -8.44 17.98
CA ALA A 102 4.84 -9.74 17.97
C ALA A 102 5.61 -9.95 16.67
N TYR A 103 4.98 -9.63 15.54
CA TYR A 103 5.60 -9.71 14.21
C TYR A 103 6.84 -8.83 14.09
N ARG A 104 6.73 -7.54 14.46
CA ARG A 104 7.83 -6.57 14.38
C ARG A 104 9.02 -6.99 15.23
N ARG A 105 8.78 -7.45 16.47
CA ARG A 105 9.87 -7.91 17.36
C ARG A 105 10.54 -9.20 16.89
N GLY A 106 9.78 -10.10 16.26
CA GLY A 106 10.29 -11.43 15.88
C GLY A 106 10.86 -11.51 14.46
N THR A 107 10.42 -10.63 13.55
CA THR A 107 10.65 -10.79 12.10
C THR A 107 11.30 -9.58 11.45
N ILE A 108 10.99 -8.37 11.93
CA ILE A 108 11.42 -7.13 11.27
C ILE A 108 12.64 -6.53 11.95
N GLY A 109 13.73 -6.43 11.18
CA GLY A 109 14.89 -5.59 11.53
C GLY A 109 14.99 -4.41 10.58
N ILE A 110 14.91 -3.18 11.10
CA ILE A 110 15.11 -1.97 10.30
C ILE A 110 16.50 -1.42 10.59
N LYS A 111 17.33 -1.33 9.56
CA LYS A 111 18.62 -0.64 9.60
C LYS A 111 18.54 0.59 8.72
N LEU A 112 18.69 1.77 9.32
CA LEU A 112 18.88 3.01 8.60
C LEU A 112 20.38 3.10 8.25
N LEU A 113 20.67 3.22 6.96
CA LEU A 113 22.00 3.45 6.41
C LEU A 113 22.12 4.89 5.92
#